data_AF-A0A7V5RL93-F1
#
_entry.id   AF-A0A7V5RL93-F1
#
_cell.length_a   1.000
_cell.length_b   1.000
_cell.length_c   1.000
_cell.angle_alpha   90.00
_cell.angle_beta   90.00
_cell.angle_gamma   90.00
#
_symmetry.space_group_name_H-M   'P 1'
#
loop_
_entity.id
_entity.type
_entity.pdbx_description
1 polymer ?
#
loop_
_entity_poly.entity_id
_entity_poly.type
_entity_poly.pdbx_seq_one_letter_code
_entity_poly.pdbx_strand_id
1 'polypeptide(L)' 'DYYYEDTHSPGARDIIAEDMRYSDEIQQEDIDICEQVQRGLNSRAYDRGRYSVKRETGVYHFHALIREAYGRILS' A
#
# COMPACT_ATOMS: atom_id res chain seq x y z
N ASP A 1 -10.52 0.67 8.92
CA ASP A 1 -11.57 -0.09 9.61
C ASP A 1 -11.51 -1.54 9.21
N TYR A 2 -11.26 -2.43 10.18
CA TYR A 2 -11.32 -3.88 9.99
C TYR A 2 -12.75 -4.36 10.19
N TYR A 3 -13.22 -5.26 9.33
CA TYR A 3 -14.54 -5.86 9.43
C TYR A 3 -14.44 -7.25 10.04
N TYR A 4 -15.17 -7.48 11.13
CA TYR A 4 -15.27 -8.79 11.80
C TYR A 4 -16.74 -9.18 11.86
N GLU A 5 -17.07 -10.39 11.36
CA GLU A 5 -18.45 -10.90 11.36
C GLU A 5 -18.99 -11.21 12.77
N ASP A 6 -18.11 -11.61 13.68
CA ASP A 6 -18.43 -11.88 15.08
C ASP A 6 -17.43 -11.19 16.01
N THR A 7 -17.95 -10.32 16.88
CA THR A 7 -17.17 -9.55 17.85
C THR A 7 -17.57 -9.84 19.30
N HIS A 8 -18.50 -10.78 19.51
CA HIS A 8 -19.17 -10.98 20.79
C HIS A 8 -19.05 -12.40 21.34
N SER A 9 -18.64 -13.39 20.54
CA SER A 9 -18.42 -14.74 21.06
C SER A 9 -17.24 -14.83 22.04
N PRO A 10 -17.24 -15.84 22.92
CA PRO A 10 -16.12 -16.08 23.82
C PRO A 10 -14.81 -16.29 23.01
N GLY A 11 -13.78 -15.51 23.33
CA GLY A 11 -12.49 -15.56 22.62
C GLY A 11 -12.39 -14.68 21.37
N ALA A 12 -13.51 -14.12 20.85
CA ALA A 12 -13.48 -13.23 19.69
C ALA A 12 -12.56 -12.01 19.91
N ARG A 13 -12.56 -11.45 21.13
CA ARG A 13 -11.71 -10.30 21.48
C ARG A 13 -10.22 -10.61 21.38
N ASP A 14 -9.82 -11.81 21.80
CA ASP A 14 -8.41 -12.21 21.80
C ASP A 14 -7.94 -12.44 20.36
N ILE A 15 -8.78 -13.08 19.53
CA ILE A 15 -8.53 -13.25 18.09
C ILE A 15 -8.41 -11.90 17.39
N ILE A 16 -9.35 -10.98 17.62
CA ILE A 16 -9.32 -9.64 17.04
C ILE A 16 -8.06 -8.89 17.48
N ALA A 17 -7.67 -8.98 18.75
CA ALA A 17 -6.47 -8.32 19.25
C ALA A 17 -5.18 -8.90 18.63
N GLU A 18 -5.13 -10.21 18.39
CA GLU A 18 -4.01 -10.85 17.71
C GLU A 18 -3.94 -10.46 16.23
N ASP A 19 -5.07 -10.47 15.52
CA ASP A 19 -5.17 -10.05 14.12
C ASP A 19 -4.80 -8.57 13.92
N MET A 20 -5.25 -7.70 14.83
CA MET A 20 -4.88 -6.28 14.83
C MET A 20 -3.38 -6.08 15.04
N ARG A 21 -2.77 -6.81 15.99
CA ARG A 21 -1.33 -6.75 16.22
C ARG A 21 -0.55 -7.22 15.00
N TYR A 22 -0.96 -8.34 14.40
CA TYR A 22 -0.31 -8.85 13.21
C TYR A 22 -0.42 -7.86 12.04
N SER A 23 -1.60 -7.25 11.85
CA SER A 23 -1.77 -6.23 10.82
C SER A 23 -0.93 -4.99 11.09
N ASP A 24 -0.80 -4.54 12.34
CA ASP A 24 0.05 -3.39 12.70
C ASP A 24 1.53 -3.64 12.32
N GLU A 25 2.04 -4.85 12.58
CA GLU A 25 3.39 -5.25 12.16
C GLU A 25 3.55 -5.16 10.63
N ILE A 26 2.61 -5.71 9.85
CA ILE A 26 2.65 -5.65 8.39
C ILE A 26 2.54 -4.21 7.86
N GLN A 27 1.70 -3.38 8.47
CA GLN A 27 1.57 -1.99 8.09
C GLN A 27 2.86 -1.21 8.35
N GLN A 28 3.59 -1.53 9.43
CA GLN A 28 4.89 -0.93 9.69
C GLN A 28 5.94 -1.34 8.66
N GLU A 29 5.92 -2.60 8.20
CA GLU A 29 6.78 -3.05 7.10
C GLU A 29 6.52 -2.26 5.81
N ASP A 30 5.25 -2.07 5.45
CA ASP A 30 4.87 -1.28 4.27
C ASP A 30 5.31 0.19 4.40
N ILE A 31 5.16 0.80 5.58
CA ILE A 31 5.63 2.17 5.86
C ILE A 31 7.14 2.25 5.64
N ASP A 32 7.91 1.34 6.23
CA ASP A 32 9.37 1.34 6.16
C ASP A 32 9.87 1.18 4.71
N ILE A 33 9.20 0.34 3.92
CA ILE A 33 9.49 0.18 2.48
C ILE A 33 9.19 1.48 1.73
N CYS A 34 8.00 2.06 1.93
CA CYS A 34 7.59 3.30 1.27
C CYS A 34 8.54 4.46 1.60
N GLU A 35 8.94 4.62 2.86
CA GLU A 35 9.89 5.66 3.27
C GLU A 35 11.25 5.50 2.58
N GLN A 36 11.77 4.28 2.51
CA GLN A 36 13.03 4.00 1.84
C GLN A 36 12.94 4.28 0.33
N VAL A 37 11.84 3.87 -0.31
CA VAL A 37 11.57 4.20 -1.72
C VAL A 37 11.53 5.72 -1.91
N GLN A 38 10.79 6.45 -1.08
CA GLN A 38 10.67 7.90 -1.19
C GLN A 38 12.01 8.62 -1.03
N ARG A 39 12.87 8.15 -0.10
CA ARG A 39 14.25 8.64 0.04
C ARG A 39 15.06 8.36 -1.23
N GLY A 40 14.94 7.16 -1.80
CA GLY A 40 15.60 6.77 -3.05
C GLY A 40 15.17 7.58 -4.27
N LEU A 41 13.88 7.89 -4.40
CA LEU A 41 13.33 8.71 -5.48
C LEU A 41 13.89 10.14 -5.49
N ASN A 42 14.24 10.67 -4.30
CA ASN A 42 14.86 11.99 -4.16
C ASN A 42 16.37 12.00 -4.47
N SER A 43 16.98 10.84 -4.74
CA SER A 43 18.40 10.75 -5.09
C SER A 43 18.65 11.18 -6.53
N ARG A 44 19.75 11.91 -6.75
CA ARG A 44 20.22 12.30 -8.09
C ARG A 44 20.58 11.11 -8.99
N ALA A 45 20.83 9.93 -8.42
CA ALA A 45 21.19 8.74 -9.17
C ALA A 45 19.98 8.01 -9.77
N TYR A 46 18.76 8.35 -9.33
CA TYR A 46 17.53 7.74 -9.84
C TYR A 46 16.96 8.56 -11.02
N ASP A 47 16.59 7.88 -12.11
CA ASP A 47 15.83 8.47 -13.23
C ASP A 47 14.40 7.92 -13.28
N ARG A 48 14.25 6.60 -13.50
CA ARG A 48 12.95 5.94 -13.55
C ARG A 48 13.01 4.44 -13.27
N GLY A 49 11.94 3.91 -12.68
CA GLY A 49 11.70 2.47 -12.50
C GLY A 49 11.02 1.82 -13.70
N ARG A 50 11.05 0.49 -13.76
CA ARG A 50 10.31 -0.34 -14.72
C ARG A 50 9.35 -1.25 -13.98
N TYR A 51 8.12 -1.39 -14.49
CA TYR A 51 7.15 -2.33 -13.92
C TYR A 51 7.47 -3.78 -14.29
N SER A 52 7.29 -4.68 -13.34
CA SER A 52 7.22 -6.11 -13.54
C SER A 52 5.88 -6.48 -14.17
N VAL A 53 5.91 -6.95 -15.42
CA VAL A 53 4.70 -7.35 -16.18
C VAL A 53 3.85 -8.37 -15.40
N LYS A 54 4.50 -9.32 -14.70
CA LYS A 54 3.81 -10.40 -13.99
C LYS A 54 3.24 -10.01 -12.63
N ARG A 55 3.71 -8.92 -12.02
CA ARG A 55 3.43 -8.60 -10.60
C ARG A 55 2.90 -7.18 -10.37
N GLU A 56 3.14 -6.24 -11.27
CA GLU A 56 2.86 -4.82 -11.07
C GLU A 56 1.84 -4.24 -12.08
N THR A 57 0.99 -5.09 -12.66
CA THR A 57 -0.08 -4.63 -13.56
C THR A 57 -1.05 -3.67 -12.87
N GLY A 58 -1.36 -3.90 -11.58
CA GLY A 58 -2.19 -2.99 -10.79
C GLY A 58 -1.56 -1.60 -10.61
N VAL A 59 -0.26 -1.55 -10.30
CA VAL A 59 0.48 -0.28 -10.16
C VAL A 59 0.53 0.48 -11.49
N TYR A 60 0.77 -0.23 -12.60
CA TYR A 60 0.72 0.37 -13.93
C TYR A 60 -0.65 1.00 -14.22
N HIS A 61 -1.73 0.28 -13.93
CA HIS A 61 -3.09 0.77 -14.14
C HIS A 61 -3.39 2.01 -13.29
N PHE A 62 -3.02 1.99 -12.01
CA PHE A 62 -3.16 3.14 -11.12
C PHE A 62 -2.43 4.38 -11.65
N HIS A 63 -1.18 4.24 -12.08
CA HIS A 63 -0.44 5.37 -12.67
C HIS A 63 -1.04 5.85 -14.01
N ALA A 64 -1.71 4.98 -14.76
CA ALA A 64 -2.44 5.39 -15.96
C ALA A 64 -3.66 6.26 -15.61
N LEU A 65 -4.44 5.89 -14.59
CA LEU A 65 -5.56 6.69 -14.08
C LEU A 65 -5.12 8.05 -13.59
N ILE A 66 -3.98 8.13 -12.88
CA ILE A 66 -3.39 9.41 -12.46
C ILE A 66 -3.07 10.26 -13.70
N ARG A 67 -2.35 9.73 -14.68
CA ARG A 67 -2.01 10.48 -15.90
C ARG A 67 -3.24 11.03 -16.61
N GLU A 68 -4.29 10.22 -16.71
CA GLU A 68 -5.56 10.64 -17.29
C GLU A 68 -6.21 11.77 -16.48
N ALA A 69 -6.29 11.63 -15.15
CA ALA A 69 -6.87 12.64 -14.28
C ALA A 69 -6.12 13.98 -14.39
N TYR A 70 -4.78 13.96 -14.36
CA TYR A 70 -3.97 15.17 -14.54
C TYR A 70 -4.14 15.77 -15.94
N GLY A 71 -4.23 14.93 -16.98
CA GLY A 71 -4.47 15.38 -18.35
C GLY A 71 -5.79 16.14 -18.50
N ARG A 72 -6.85 15.70 -17.80
CA ARG A 72 -8.16 16.39 -17.79
C ARG A 72 -8.15 17.70 -17.02
N ILE A 73 -7.34 17.81 -15.96
CA ILE A 73 -7.27 19.02 -15.13
C ILE A 73 -6.42 20.12 -15.80
N LEU A 74 -5.42 19.74 -16.59
CA LEU A 74 -4.47 20.67 -17.22
C LEU A 74 -4.87 21.09 -18.64
N SER A 75 -5.94 20.51 -19.19
CA SER A 75 -6.55 20.86 -20.50
C SER A 75 -7.66 21.90 -20.34
#